data_AF-A0A4V2AGZ8-F1
#
_entry.id   AF-A0A4V2AGZ8-F1
#
_cell.length_a   1.000
_cell.length_b   1.000
_cell.length_c   1.000
_cell.angle_alpha   90.00
_cell.angle_beta   90.00
_cell.angle_gamma   90.00
#
_symmetry.space_group_name_H-M   'P 1'
#
loop_
_entity.id
_entity.type
_entity.pdbx_description
1 polymer ?
#
loop_
_entity_poly.entity_id
_entity_poly.type
_entity_poly.pdbx_seq_one_letter_code
_entity_poly.pdbx_strand_id
1 'polypeptide(L)' 'MGRIEENELGRLDLDALQGVYAKALADLRTSLLNGTPWEEVQEHRFQVTTLSIALHRRLRSGSLHPAEHRNRA' A
#
# COMPACT_ATOMS: atom_id res chain seq x y z
N MET A 1 15.51 0.44 7.55
CA MET A 1 14.04 0.36 7.71
C MET A 1 13.64 -1.11 7.61
N GLY A 2 12.80 -1.61 8.52
CA GLY A 2 12.31 -2.99 8.46
C GLY A 2 11.32 -3.18 7.30
N ARG A 3 11.39 -4.32 6.62
CA ARG A 3 10.44 -4.68 5.55
C ARG A 3 9.07 -4.92 6.18
N ILE A 4 8.03 -4.23 5.70
CA ILE A 4 6.67 -4.40 6.23
C ILE A 4 6.08 -5.69 5.67
N GLU A 5 5.70 -6.64 6.52
CA GLU A 5 5.12 -7.90 6.09
C GLU A 5 3.61 -7.79 5.84
N GLU A 6 3.08 -8.47 4.81
CA GLU A 6 1.66 -8.44 4.45
C GLU A 6 0.74 -8.82 5.62
N ASN A 7 1.19 -9.73 6.49
CA ASN A 7 0.43 -10.16 7.68
C ASN A 7 0.28 -9.05 8.72
N GLU A 8 1.25 -8.14 8.82
CA GLU A 8 1.17 -6.98 9.73
C GLU A 8 0.20 -5.93 9.19
N LEU A 9 0.17 -5.75 7.86
CA LEU A 9 -0.76 -4.83 7.19
C LEU A 9 -2.22 -5.23 7.34
N GLY A 10 -2.50 -6.54 7.46
CA GLY A 10 -3.85 -7.05 7.71
C GLY A 10 -4.42 -6.61 9.06
N ARG A 11 -3.57 -6.33 10.06
CA ARG A 11 -3.99 -5.97 11.43
C ARG A 11 -4.20 -4.47 11.63
N LEU A 12 -3.66 -3.63 10.76
CA LEU A 12 -3.79 -2.17 10.86
C LEU A 12 -5.17 -1.70 10.44
N ASP A 13 -5.80 -0.82 11.20
CA ASP A 13 -7.02 -0.14 10.76
C ASP A 13 -6.79 0.68 9.48
N LEU A 14 -7.87 0.94 8.72
CA LEU A 14 -7.78 1.58 7.41
C LEU A 14 -7.08 2.96 7.49
N ASP A 15 -7.38 3.74 8.52
CA ASP A 15 -6.78 5.06 8.76
C ASP A 15 -5.28 4.94 9.05
N ALA A 16 -4.88 3.98 9.89
CA ALA A 16 -3.48 3.70 10.16
C ALA A 16 -2.73 3.24 8.88
N LEU A 17 -3.37 2.39 8.07
CA LEU A 17 -2.80 1.93 6.80
C LEU A 17 -2.63 3.07 5.79
N GLN A 18 -3.58 4.01 5.73
CA GLN A 18 -3.48 5.24 4.93
C GLN A 18 -2.35 6.14 5.43
N GLY A 19 -2.20 6.29 6.74
CA GLY A 19 -1.10 7.05 7.35
C GLY A 19 0.27 6.48 7.01
N VAL A 20 0.45 5.15 7.10
CA VAL A 20 1.71 4.49 6.74
C VAL A 20 1.99 4.63 5.25
N TYR A 21 0.97 4.49 4.39
CA TYR A 21 1.11 4.72 2.95
C TYR A 21 1.54 6.15 2.62
N ALA A 22 0.90 7.16 3.23
CA ALA A 22 1.23 8.57 3.01
C ALA A 22 2.68 8.88 3.41
N LYS A 23 3.13 8.31 4.54
CA LYS A 23 4.52 8.43 4.98
C LYS A 23 5.49 7.78 3.99
N ALA A 24 5.25 6.53 3.59
CA ALA A 24 6.11 5.82 2.64
C ALA A 24 6.19 6.54 1.28
N LEU A 25 5.10 7.17 0.84
CA LEU A 25 5.08 7.98 -0.38
C LEU A 25 5.90 9.27 -0.23
N ALA A 26 5.85 9.93 0.93
CA ALA A 26 6.68 11.09 1.23
C ALA A 26 8.16 10.74 1.27
N ASP A 27 8.51 9.60 1.87
CA ASP A 27 9.88 9.08 1.91
C ASP A 27 10.39 8.78 0.49
N LEU A 28 9.60 8.09 -0.34
CA LEU A 28 9.93 7.85 -1.75
C LEU A 28 10.15 9.17 -2.52
N ARG A 29 9.25 10.14 -2.35
CA ARG A 29 9.36 11.45 -3.03
C ARG A 29 10.64 12.16 -2.61
N THR A 30 10.96 12.13 -1.34
CA THR A 30 12.19 12.72 -0.79
C THR A 30 13.42 12.02 -1.37
N SER A 31 13.43 10.69 -1.41
CA SER A 31 14.54 9.91 -1.95
C SER A 31 14.78 10.16 -3.44
N LEU A 32 13.71 10.33 -4.23
CA LEU A 32 13.80 10.70 -5.65
C LEU A 32 14.41 12.09 -5.88
N LEU A 33 14.15 13.05 -4.98
CA LEU A 33 14.62 14.43 -5.11
C LEU A 33 16.04 14.64 -4.58
N ASN A 34 16.48 13.81 -3.63
CA ASN A 34 17.78 13.95 -2.96
C ASN A 34 18.93 13.22 -3.67
N GLY A 35 18.70 12.61 -4.83
CA GLY A 35 19.75 11.86 -5.54
C GLY A 35 20.20 10.60 -4.80
N THR A 36 19.29 10.00 -4.02
CA THR A 36 19.51 8.77 -3.25
C THR A 36 19.85 7.60 -4.20
N PRO A 37 20.71 6.63 -3.79
CA PRO A 37 21.02 5.47 -4.60
C PRO A 37 19.78 4.73 -5.09
N TRP A 38 19.86 4.18 -6.31
CA TRP A 38 18.71 3.56 -6.96
C TRP A 38 18.16 2.37 -6.17
N GLU A 39 19.03 1.62 -5.50
CA GLU A 39 18.68 0.47 -4.66
C GLU A 39 17.77 0.88 -3.51
N GLU A 40 18.04 2.03 -2.88
CA GLU A 40 17.21 2.57 -1.81
C GLU A 40 15.88 3.10 -2.35
N VAL A 41 15.90 3.76 -3.51
CA VAL A 41 14.66 4.18 -4.21
C VAL A 41 13.81 2.96 -4.56
N GLN A 42 14.41 1.84 -4.97
CA GLN A 42 13.69 0.60 -5.25
C GLN A 42 13.01 0.04 -4.00
N GLU A 43 13.67 0.04 -2.86
CA GLU A 43 13.09 -0.40 -1.59
C GLU A 43 11.86 0.46 -1.24
N HIS A 44 11.97 1.80 -1.33
CA HIS A 44 10.83 2.69 -1.12
C HIS A 44 9.69 2.44 -2.12
N ARG A 45 9.99 2.20 -3.39
CA ARG A 45 8.97 1.85 -4.41
C ARG A 45 8.27 0.54 -4.09
N PHE A 46 9.01 -0.46 -3.62
CA PHE A 46 8.45 -1.75 -3.22
C PHE A 46 7.49 -1.56 -2.04
N GLN A 47 7.91 -0.84 -1.01
CA GLN A 47 7.07 -0.55 0.16
C GLN A 47 5.77 0.19 -0.20
N VAL A 48 5.85 1.25 -1.01
CA VAL A 48 4.67 1.99 -1.48
C VAL A 48 3.73 1.09 -2.28
N THR A 49 4.27 0.22 -3.11
CA THR A 49 3.47 -0.72 -3.93
C THR A 49 2.72 -1.71 -3.04
N THR A 50 3.40 -2.33 -2.07
CA THR A 50 2.79 -3.27 -1.13
C THR A 50 1.69 -2.62 -0.32
N LEU A 51 1.92 -1.41 0.19
CA LEU A 51 0.92 -0.64 0.94
C LEU A 51 -0.29 -0.27 0.08
N SER A 52 -0.07 0.12 -1.18
CA SER A 52 -1.15 0.42 -2.13
C SER A 52 -2.02 -0.80 -2.42
N ILE A 53 -1.41 -1.98 -2.61
CA ILE A 53 -2.13 -3.25 -2.80
C ILE A 53 -2.96 -3.58 -1.55
N ALA A 54 -2.38 -3.44 -0.35
CA ALA A 54 -3.08 -3.69 0.90
C ALA A 54 -4.28 -2.74 1.07
N LEU A 55 -4.11 -1.44 0.81
CA LEU A 55 -5.19 -0.45 0.82
C LEU A 55 -6.30 -0.81 -0.16
N HIS A 56 -5.94 -1.11 -1.40
CA HIS A 56 -6.91 -1.47 -2.43
C HIS A 56 -7.70 -2.73 -2.05
N ARG A 57 -7.03 -3.77 -1.54
CA ARG A 57 -7.69 -4.99 -1.03
C ARG A 57 -8.65 -4.65 0.10
N ARG A 58 -8.24 -3.82 1.07
CA ARG A 58 -9.07 -3.47 2.23
C ARG A 58 -10.28 -2.63 1.86
N LEU A 59 -10.12 -1.67 0.96
CA LEU A 59 -11.23 -0.88 0.40
C LEU A 59 -12.20 -1.75 -0.40
N ARG A 60 -11.67 -2.71 -1.17
CA ARG A 60 -12.49 -3.61 -1.98
C ARG A 60 -13.19 -4.70 -1.17
N SER A 61 -12.61 -5.19 -0.07
CA SER A 61 -13.29 -6.14 0.82
C SER A 61 -14.56 -5.57 1.47
N GLY A 62 -14.71 -4.24 1.54
CA GLY A 62 -15.94 -3.58 1.96
C GLY A 62 -16.99 -3.40 0.86
N SER A 63 -16.63 -3.64 -0.41
CA SER A 63 -17.49 -3.40 -1.57
C SER A 63 -17.62 -4.71 -2.36
N LEU A 64 -18.82 -5.32 -2.31
CA LEU A 64 -19.17 -6.54 -3.07
C LEU A 64 -18.56 -6.50 -4.47
N HIS A 65 -17.88 -7.58 -4.86
CA HIS A 65 -17.27 -7.66 -6.17
C HIS A 65 -18.40 -7.48 -7.20
N PRO A 66 -18.28 -6.58 -8.20
CA PRO A 66 -19.34 -6.43 -9.20
C PRO A 66 -19.61 -7.71 -10.00
N ALA A 67 -18.66 -8.67 -9.99
CA ALA A 67 -18.81 -10.01 -10.55
C ALA A 67 -19.54 -11.02 -9.62
N GLU A 68 -19.74 -10.70 -8.34
CA GLU A 68 -20.54 -11.47 -7.39
C GLU A 68 -22.04 -11.13 -7.45
N HIS A 69 -22.44 -10.17 -8.30
CA HIS A 69 -23.84 -9.98 -8.66
C HIS A 69 -24.35 -11.22 -9.42
N ARG A 70 -24.83 -12.21 -8.65
CA ARG A 70 -25.53 -13.41 -9.11
C ARG A 70 -26.93 -13.11 -9.67
N ASN A 71 -27.15 -11.87 -10.14
CA ASN A 71 -28.37 -11.42 -10.80
C ASN A 71 -28.05 -11.10 -12.26
N ARG A 72 -27.97 -12.15 -13.08
CA ARG A 72 -28.54 -12.09 -14.42
C ARG A 72 -29.55 -13.22 -14.51
N ALA A 73 -30.80 -12.78 -14.66
CA ALA A 73 -32.00 -13.56 -14.86
C ALA A 73 -31.92 -14.44 -16.11
#